data_AF-A0A851DME6-F1
#
_entry.id   AF-A0A851DME6-F1
#
_cell.length_a   1.000
_cell.length_b   1.000
_cell.length_c   1.000
_cell.angle_alpha   90.00
_cell.angle_beta   90.00
_cell.angle_gamma   90.00
#
_symmetry.space_group_name_H-M   'P 1'
#
loop_
_entity.id
_entity.type
_entity.pdbx_description
1 polymer ?
#
loop_
_entity_poly.entity_id
_entity_poly.type
_entity_poly.pdbx_seq_one_letter_code
_entity_poly.pdbx_strand_id
1 'polypeptide(L)'
;PIQVELHGSAPAMVVQMLQPEGAQRILRDTDNLSRLHNVSYQLLAGSLSPHKKFLVVGLASVRRPRGYYLPATLQSLFKQSTEEELQEMVVVVHLADADLTWNVRVAANIARKFAHHILLGRLLLIHAPHEFYPTLEGLKRNYNDPEDRVKFRSKQNVDYAFLLAFAANLSSYYLMIEDDVWSAKSFLTSIRKALASQEGSNWATLEFSKLGYIGKLYRSSDLPRLARFLLLFYQEMPCDWLLVHFRLLLTQKDVIRFKPSLFQHMGLYSSFQGTINRLEDDEFQADALDLPDNPPAALFTSMSVFENYAPHKAYGSAEGYFWAKDPAAGSVFSVIFQQPARVTRVRVRTGSSERRGDSLHAGVLELGRGRQANGRDCSTYTTVGTFEKGTCERWGLEKATPGPVECVRIRVTRAQSEWLIIQSVDIWTAAGT
;
A
#
# COMPACT_ATOMS: atom_id res chain seq x y z
N PRO A 1 4.82 53.88 -61.51
CA PRO A 1 3.92 54.92 -60.96
C PRO A 1 2.58 54.29 -60.54
N ILE A 2 2.12 54.26 -59.30
CA ILE A 2 2.40 54.97 -58.05
C ILE A 2 1.95 53.98 -56.95
N GLN A 3 2.75 53.76 -55.90
CA GLN A 3 2.20 53.34 -54.62
C GLN A 3 2.90 54.12 -53.52
N VAL A 4 2.07 54.82 -52.75
CA VAL A 4 2.38 55.91 -51.83
C VAL A 4 2.75 55.33 -50.47
N GLU A 5 3.84 55.86 -49.91
CA GLU A 5 4.24 55.71 -48.51
C GLU A 5 3.24 56.35 -47.54
N LEU A 6 3.11 55.77 -46.35
CA LEU A 6 2.58 56.45 -45.18
C LEU A 6 3.55 56.25 -44.01
N HIS A 7 4.29 57.31 -43.71
CA HIS A 7 4.94 57.52 -42.41
C HIS A 7 3.93 58.18 -41.45
N GLY A 8 3.86 57.72 -40.21
CA GLY A 8 3.10 58.36 -39.13
C GLY A 8 3.39 57.71 -37.78
N SER A 9 3.93 58.51 -36.87
CA SER A 9 4.53 58.19 -35.56
C SER A 9 3.60 57.58 -34.49
N ALA A 10 4.21 56.80 -33.60
CA ALA A 10 3.62 56.10 -32.44
C ALA A 10 2.94 57.00 -31.39
N PRO A 11 2.21 56.40 -30.42
CA PRO A 11 2.85 56.28 -29.11
C PRO A 11 2.73 54.90 -28.45
N ALA A 12 3.82 54.52 -27.79
CA ALA A 12 3.99 53.34 -26.96
C ALA A 12 3.07 53.36 -25.72
N MET A 13 1.81 52.92 -25.87
CA MET A 13 0.90 52.69 -24.73
C MET A 13 -0.10 51.53 -24.92
N VAL A 14 0.21 50.54 -25.77
CA VAL A 14 -0.62 49.33 -25.90
C VAL A 14 0.23 48.05 -25.96
N VAL A 15 1.24 47.96 -25.09
CA VAL A 15 1.94 46.68 -24.79
C VAL A 15 2.00 46.46 -23.26
N GLN A 16 0.93 46.85 -22.58
CA GLN A 16 0.66 46.43 -21.22
C GLN A 16 -0.82 46.07 -21.17
N MET A 17 -1.15 44.83 -21.51
CA MET A 17 -2.28 44.09 -20.95
C MET A 17 -2.33 42.69 -21.59
N LEU A 18 -2.39 41.68 -20.72
CA LEU A 18 -2.67 40.26 -21.00
C LEU A 18 -1.49 39.38 -21.45
N GLN A 19 -0.49 39.21 -20.59
CA GLN A 19 0.13 37.88 -20.41
C GLN A 19 -0.68 37.18 -19.32
N PRO A 20 -1.46 36.12 -19.63
CA PRO A 20 -2.25 35.46 -18.59
C PRO A 20 -1.30 34.70 -17.69
N GLU A 21 -1.38 34.92 -16.38
CA GLU A 21 -0.58 34.21 -15.37
C GLU A 21 -0.56 32.68 -15.57
N GLY A 22 -1.60 32.12 -16.19
CA GLY A 22 -1.67 30.72 -16.60
C GLY A 22 -0.54 30.26 -17.54
N ALA A 23 -0.12 31.07 -18.50
CA ALA A 23 0.95 30.70 -19.44
C ALA A 23 2.33 30.67 -18.76
N GLN A 24 2.60 31.61 -17.84
CA GLN A 24 3.81 31.60 -17.02
C GLN A 24 3.82 30.44 -16.01
N ARG A 25 2.65 30.05 -15.49
CA ARG A 25 2.50 28.87 -14.61
C ARG A 25 2.76 27.57 -15.37
N ILE A 26 2.22 27.41 -16.58
CA ILE A 26 2.47 26.25 -17.43
C ILE A 26 3.97 26.12 -17.75
N LEU A 27 4.65 27.21 -18.11
CA LEU A 27 6.10 27.20 -18.36
C LEU A 27 6.90 26.78 -17.11
N ARG A 28 6.55 27.28 -15.91
CA ARG A 28 7.16 26.85 -14.64
C ARG A 28 6.90 25.39 -14.31
N ASP A 29 5.70 24.88 -14.59
CA ASP A 29 5.35 23.48 -14.36
C ASP A 29 6.07 22.55 -15.34
N THR A 30 6.30 23.00 -16.57
CA THR A 30 7.10 22.28 -17.58
C THR A 30 8.57 22.23 -17.17
N ASP A 31 9.11 23.34 -16.65
CA ASP A 31 10.46 23.36 -16.05
C ASP A 31 10.58 22.41 -14.85
N ASN A 32 9.57 22.36 -13.97
CA ASN A 32 9.55 21.44 -12.83
C ASN A 32 9.56 19.96 -13.27
N LEU A 33 8.83 19.61 -14.34
CA LEU A 33 8.82 18.23 -14.86
C LEU A 33 10.14 17.83 -15.53
N SER A 34 10.83 18.77 -16.18
CA SER A 34 12.18 18.57 -16.73
C SER A 34 13.22 18.35 -15.62
N ARG A 35 13.03 18.94 -14.43
CA ARG A 35 13.97 18.79 -13.29
C ARG A 35 14.09 17.35 -12.80
N LEU A 36 13.03 16.53 -12.86
CA LEU A 36 13.08 15.14 -12.41
C LEU A 36 14.10 14.27 -13.17
N HIS A 37 14.40 14.61 -14.42
CA HIS A 37 15.41 13.92 -15.23
C HIS A 37 16.83 14.42 -14.99
N ASN A 38 16.98 15.61 -14.37
CA ASN A 38 18.26 16.30 -14.18
C ASN A 38 18.65 16.45 -12.70
N VAL A 39 17.93 15.82 -11.76
CA VAL A 39 18.30 15.85 -10.34
C VAL A 39 19.62 15.10 -10.17
N SER A 40 20.65 15.81 -9.73
CA SER A 40 21.94 15.22 -9.37
C SER A 40 21.90 14.77 -7.91
N TYR A 41 21.64 13.48 -7.70
CA TYR A 41 21.59 12.90 -6.36
C TYR A 41 23.01 12.74 -5.79
N GLN A 42 23.16 13.06 -4.51
CA GLN A 42 24.34 12.73 -3.74
C GLN A 42 24.15 11.34 -3.12
N LEU A 43 25.00 10.39 -3.50
CA LEU A 43 25.06 9.07 -2.86
C LEU A 43 25.95 9.17 -1.61
N LEU A 44 25.31 9.26 -0.45
CA LEU A 44 25.99 9.44 0.84
C LEU A 44 26.56 8.13 1.39
N ALA A 45 25.95 6.99 1.07
CA ALA A 45 26.49 5.66 1.36
C ALA A 45 25.86 4.57 0.47
N GLY A 46 26.62 3.49 0.25
CA GLY A 46 26.22 2.37 -0.59
C GLY A 46 26.72 2.48 -2.02
N SER A 47 26.41 1.49 -2.83
CA SER A 47 26.76 1.42 -4.25
C SER A 47 25.59 0.85 -5.04
N LEU A 48 25.33 1.43 -6.21
CA LEU A 48 24.28 0.94 -7.09
C LEU A 48 24.63 -0.45 -7.64
N SER A 49 23.65 -1.35 -7.61
CA SER A 49 23.77 -2.67 -8.24
C SER A 49 23.52 -2.53 -9.75
N PRO A 50 24.32 -3.18 -10.61
CA PRO A 50 24.04 -3.23 -12.05
C PRO A 50 22.83 -4.11 -12.38
N HIS A 51 22.46 -5.02 -11.47
CA HIS A 51 21.30 -5.90 -11.62
C HIS A 51 20.08 -5.31 -10.90
N LYS A 52 18.93 -5.30 -11.59
CA LYS A 52 17.65 -4.96 -10.99
C LYS A 52 17.29 -5.95 -9.89
N LYS A 53 16.88 -5.43 -8.74
CA LYS A 53 16.34 -6.20 -7.62
C LYS A 53 14.86 -6.50 -7.83
N PHE A 54 14.29 -7.39 -7.02
CA PHE A 54 12.85 -7.59 -7.03
C PHE A 54 12.11 -6.42 -6.39
N LEU A 55 12.57 -5.95 -5.22
CA LEU A 55 11.92 -4.89 -4.46
C LEU A 55 12.89 -3.76 -4.07
N VAL A 56 12.45 -2.51 -4.21
CA VAL A 56 13.00 -1.37 -3.47
C VAL A 56 12.06 -1.04 -2.32
N VAL A 57 12.61 -0.88 -1.11
CA VAL A 57 11.88 -0.31 0.03
C VAL A 57 12.36 1.14 0.19
N GLY A 58 11.49 2.11 -0.13
CA GLY A 58 11.82 3.53 -0.11
C GLY A 58 11.21 4.25 1.09
N LEU A 59 12.05 5.01 1.80
CA LEU A 59 11.62 5.96 2.84
C LEU A 59 12.38 7.28 2.76
N ALA A 60 11.74 8.36 3.18
CA ALA A 60 12.38 9.65 3.40
C ALA A 60 12.51 9.92 4.90
N SER A 61 13.61 10.54 5.32
CA SER A 61 13.85 10.92 6.71
C SER A 61 14.31 12.37 6.80
N VAL A 62 13.72 13.11 7.74
CA VAL A 62 14.03 14.51 8.06
C VAL A 62 14.29 14.64 9.55
N ARG A 63 14.97 15.71 9.97
CA ARG A 63 15.21 15.97 11.38
C ARG A 63 13.89 16.23 12.08
N ARG A 64 13.63 15.45 13.13
CA ARG A 64 12.47 15.66 14.01
C ARG A 64 12.86 16.55 15.19
N PRO A 65 11.93 17.37 15.72
CA PRO A 65 12.12 18.06 17.00
C PRO A 65 12.31 17.07 18.16
N ARG A 66 11.61 15.92 18.10
CA ARG A 66 11.63 14.86 19.12
C ARG A 66 11.55 13.48 18.46
N GLY A 67 12.24 12.52 19.06
CA GLY A 67 12.30 11.14 18.57
C GLY A 67 13.26 10.97 17.39
N TYR A 68 13.84 9.77 17.29
CA TYR A 68 14.72 9.40 16.18
C TYR A 68 14.51 7.91 15.87
N TYR A 69 13.68 7.63 14.85
CA TYR A 69 13.14 6.30 14.60
C TYR A 69 13.82 5.55 13.46
N LEU A 70 14.50 6.27 12.54
CA LEU A 70 15.16 5.69 11.37
C LEU A 70 16.03 4.45 11.69
N PRO A 71 16.90 4.45 12.73
CA PRO A 71 17.69 3.26 13.05
C PRO A 71 16.86 2.07 13.54
N ALA A 72 15.70 2.31 14.16
CA ALA A 72 14.80 1.23 14.60
C ALA A 72 14.04 0.65 13.41
N THR A 73 13.55 1.51 12.51
CA THR A 73 12.91 1.10 11.25
C THR A 73 13.84 0.26 10.39
N LEU A 74 15.06 0.72 10.14
CA LEU A 74 16.07 -0.05 9.38
C LEU A 74 16.39 -1.39 10.06
N GLN A 75 16.54 -1.37 11.40
CA GLN A 75 16.78 -2.59 12.15
C GLN A 75 15.61 -3.58 12.05
N SER A 76 14.37 -3.09 12.04
CA SER A 76 13.18 -3.92 11.80
C SER A 76 13.25 -4.57 10.42
N LEU A 77 13.41 -3.77 9.36
CA LEU A 77 13.41 -4.26 7.98
C LEU A 77 14.45 -5.38 7.79
N PHE A 78 15.68 -5.17 8.26
CA PHE A 78 16.74 -6.16 8.07
C PHE A 78 16.60 -7.37 8.98
N LYS A 79 16.18 -7.21 10.24
CA LYS A 79 16.03 -8.33 11.17
C LYS A 79 14.83 -9.22 10.84
N GLN A 80 13.78 -8.63 10.29
CA GLN A 80 12.55 -9.33 9.96
C GLN A 80 12.59 -10.01 8.60
N SER A 81 13.59 -9.72 7.77
CA SER A 81 13.78 -10.37 6.48
C SER A 81 14.65 -11.61 6.56
N THR A 82 14.36 -12.58 5.69
CA THR A 82 15.25 -13.74 5.48
C THR A 82 16.44 -13.35 4.60
N GLU A 83 17.46 -14.20 4.56
CA GLU A 83 18.64 -13.95 3.73
C GLU A 83 18.30 -13.94 2.22
N GLU A 84 17.35 -14.80 1.80
CA GLU A 84 16.84 -14.84 0.42
C GLU A 84 16.09 -13.55 0.08
N GLU A 85 15.32 -13.01 1.01
CA GLU A 85 14.65 -11.72 0.81
C GLU A 85 15.68 -10.57 0.68
N LEU A 86 16.69 -10.57 1.55
CA LEU A 86 17.75 -9.56 1.57
C LEU A 86 18.59 -9.54 0.29
N GLN A 87 18.72 -10.68 -0.41
CA GLN A 87 19.39 -10.73 -1.72
C GLN A 87 18.56 -10.08 -2.83
N GLU A 88 17.24 -10.09 -2.67
CA GLU A 88 16.25 -9.67 -3.67
C GLU A 88 15.71 -8.26 -3.44
N MET A 89 16.11 -7.58 -2.36
CA MET A 89 15.69 -6.22 -2.05
C MET A 89 16.83 -5.24 -1.77
N VAL A 90 16.53 -3.97 -1.96
CA VAL A 90 17.38 -2.84 -1.55
C VAL A 90 16.53 -1.81 -0.82
N VAL A 91 17.01 -1.35 0.34
CA VAL A 91 16.41 -0.24 1.09
C VAL A 91 17.05 1.06 0.63
N VAL A 92 16.24 2.04 0.25
CA VAL A 92 16.70 3.37 -0.18
C VAL A 92 16.16 4.42 0.79
N VAL A 93 17.07 5.11 1.46
CA VAL A 93 16.73 6.19 2.39
C VAL A 93 17.10 7.53 1.76
N HIS A 94 16.08 8.35 1.50
CA HIS A 94 16.29 9.75 1.15
C HIS A 94 16.44 10.57 2.45
N LEU A 95 17.68 10.98 2.75
CA LEU A 95 17.95 11.93 3.83
C LEU A 95 17.61 13.33 3.31
N ALA A 96 16.38 13.75 3.59
CA ALA A 96 15.72 14.88 2.94
C ALA A 96 15.73 16.15 3.78
N ASP A 97 16.54 16.23 4.84
CA ASP A 97 16.61 17.46 5.65
C ASP A 97 17.25 18.61 4.86
N ALA A 98 16.88 19.85 5.19
CA ALA A 98 17.48 21.03 4.57
C ALA A 98 18.93 21.26 5.04
N ASP A 99 19.30 20.79 6.25
CA ASP A 99 20.68 20.85 6.74
C ASP A 99 21.50 19.67 6.20
N LEU A 100 22.30 19.92 5.16
CA LEU A 100 23.23 18.92 4.60
C LEU A 100 24.20 18.36 5.65
N THR A 101 24.64 19.19 6.61
CA THR A 101 25.53 18.73 7.69
C THR A 101 24.81 17.70 8.56
N TRP A 102 23.52 17.87 8.81
CA TRP A 102 22.71 16.87 9.50
C TRP A 102 22.60 15.59 8.66
N ASN A 103 22.30 15.70 7.36
CA ASN A 103 22.21 14.55 6.46
C ASN A 103 23.52 13.75 6.45
N VAL A 104 24.68 14.40 6.31
CA VAL A 104 25.99 13.73 6.33
C VAL A 104 26.27 13.05 7.67
N ARG A 105 25.97 13.70 8.79
CA ARG A 105 26.12 13.10 10.13
C ARG A 105 25.23 11.87 10.31
N VAL A 106 23.97 11.95 9.89
CA VAL A 106 23.03 10.82 9.92
C VAL A 106 23.53 9.70 9.03
N ALA A 107 23.96 10.01 7.81
CA ALA A 107 24.52 9.03 6.88
C ALA A 107 25.72 8.29 7.49
N ALA A 108 26.67 9.01 8.11
CA ALA A 108 27.82 8.39 8.77
C ALA A 108 27.40 7.47 9.94
N ASN A 109 26.42 7.89 10.75
CA ASN A 109 25.91 7.09 11.86
C ASN A 109 25.20 5.82 11.39
N ILE A 110 24.33 5.92 10.37
CA ILE A 110 23.66 4.78 9.77
C ILE A 110 24.69 3.87 9.09
N ALA A 111 25.66 4.44 8.38
CA ALA A 111 26.69 3.67 7.69
C ALA A 111 27.54 2.84 8.65
N ARG A 112 27.88 3.40 9.82
CA ARG A 112 28.57 2.66 10.87
C ARG A 112 27.70 1.54 11.46
N LYS A 113 26.40 1.79 11.73
CA LYS A 113 25.51 0.80 12.36
C LYS A 113 25.10 -0.33 11.41
N PHE A 114 24.96 -0.05 10.11
CA PHE A 114 24.47 -0.97 9.09
C PHE A 114 25.51 -1.24 7.99
N ALA A 115 26.80 -1.15 8.32
CA ALA A 115 27.92 -1.31 7.38
C ALA A 115 27.82 -2.59 6.55
N HIS A 116 27.43 -3.70 7.18
CA HIS A 116 27.23 -4.98 6.50
C HIS A 116 26.19 -4.90 5.37
N HIS A 117 25.04 -4.24 5.61
CA HIS A 117 24.00 -4.08 4.59
C HIS A 117 24.42 -3.12 3.47
N ILE A 118 25.22 -2.11 3.77
CA ILE A 118 25.79 -1.21 2.77
C ILE A 118 26.78 -1.95 1.87
N LEU A 119 27.70 -2.72 2.45
CA LEU A 119 28.72 -3.47 1.71
C LEU A 119 28.10 -4.53 0.79
N LEU A 120 26.97 -5.12 1.21
CA LEU A 120 26.23 -6.09 0.39
C LEU A 120 25.25 -5.44 -0.60
N GLY A 121 25.23 -4.10 -0.73
CA GLY A 121 24.35 -3.39 -1.65
C GLY A 121 22.86 -3.45 -1.28
N ARG A 122 22.54 -3.68 0.00
CA ARG A 122 21.18 -3.80 0.54
C ARG A 122 20.63 -2.49 1.11
N LEU A 123 21.50 -1.48 1.30
CA LEU A 123 21.12 -0.16 1.82
C LEU A 123 21.82 0.95 1.02
N LEU A 124 21.03 1.90 0.54
CA LEU A 124 21.48 3.12 -0.12
C LEU A 124 21.01 4.34 0.68
N LEU A 125 21.92 5.26 0.94
CA LEU A 125 21.61 6.56 1.55
C LEU A 125 21.83 7.64 0.50
N ILE A 126 20.77 8.36 0.17
CA ILE A 126 20.80 9.40 -0.87
C ILE A 126 20.36 10.74 -0.30
N HIS A 127 20.78 11.80 -0.97
CA HIS A 127 20.28 13.15 -0.73
C HIS A 127 20.04 13.85 -2.07
N ALA A 128 18.87 14.47 -2.23
CA ALA A 128 18.59 15.39 -3.33
C ALA A 128 18.86 16.82 -2.86
N PRO A 129 19.81 17.55 -3.47
CA PRO A 129 20.15 18.91 -3.07
C PRO A 129 18.96 19.88 -3.17
N HIS A 130 18.90 20.84 -2.25
CA HIS A 130 17.78 21.78 -2.16
C HIS A 130 17.65 22.68 -3.40
N GLU A 131 18.72 22.93 -4.16
CA GLU A 131 18.68 23.70 -5.40
C GLU A 131 17.73 23.11 -6.47
N PHE A 132 17.45 21.79 -6.40
CA PHE A 132 16.54 21.13 -7.31
C PHE A 132 15.06 21.26 -6.88
N TYR A 133 14.79 21.64 -5.63
CA TYR A 133 13.43 21.78 -5.13
C TYR A 133 12.71 22.95 -5.85
N PRO A 134 11.41 22.81 -6.13
CA PRO A 134 10.60 23.94 -6.55
C PRO A 134 10.42 24.91 -5.36
N THR A 135 9.96 26.15 -5.64
CA THR A 135 9.77 27.14 -4.57
C THR A 135 8.83 26.62 -3.48
N LEU A 136 9.30 26.67 -2.24
CA LEU A 136 8.49 26.34 -1.06
C LEU A 136 7.94 27.60 -0.35
N GLU A 137 8.08 28.76 -0.99
CA GLU A 137 7.51 30.03 -0.54
C GLU A 137 6.29 30.42 -1.39
N GLY A 138 5.33 31.12 -0.78
CA GLY A 138 4.13 31.60 -1.47
C GLY A 138 3.18 30.47 -1.91
N LEU A 139 3.18 29.35 -1.18
CA LEU A 139 2.40 28.17 -1.49
C LEU A 139 0.88 28.40 -1.35
N LYS A 140 0.10 27.69 -2.17
CA LYS A 140 -1.37 27.73 -2.11
C LYS A 140 -1.91 27.19 -0.78
N ARG A 141 -2.87 27.90 -0.20
CA ARG A 141 -3.51 27.55 1.09
C ARG A 141 -4.92 26.99 0.89
N ASN A 142 -5.02 25.88 0.16
CA ASN A 142 -6.30 25.28 -0.23
C ASN A 142 -7.17 24.77 0.93
N TYR A 143 -6.57 24.50 2.10
CA TYR A 143 -7.24 23.86 3.26
C TYR A 143 -7.19 24.68 4.55
N ASN A 144 -6.91 25.99 4.47
CA ASN A 144 -6.72 26.88 5.63
C ASN A 144 -5.66 26.39 6.64
N ASP A 145 -4.73 25.56 6.19
CA ASP A 145 -3.58 25.14 6.98
C ASP A 145 -2.68 26.34 7.33
N PRO A 146 -2.04 26.32 8.51
CA PRO A 146 -0.90 27.17 8.84
C PRO A 146 0.19 27.09 7.77
N GLU A 147 0.91 28.18 7.53
CA GLU A 147 1.90 28.29 6.46
C GLU A 147 3.03 27.27 6.60
N ASP A 148 3.51 27.05 7.84
CA ASP A 148 4.50 26.03 8.17
C ASP A 148 4.00 24.62 7.84
N ARG A 149 2.71 24.32 8.08
CA ARG A 149 2.10 23.04 7.73
C ARG A 149 2.00 22.85 6.21
N VAL A 150 1.61 23.90 5.48
CA VAL A 150 1.57 23.89 4.01
C VAL A 150 2.96 23.64 3.45
N LYS A 151 3.97 24.36 3.94
CA LYS A 151 5.37 24.19 3.55
C LYS A 151 5.87 22.77 3.81
N PHE A 152 5.56 22.22 4.99
CA PHE A 152 5.93 20.87 5.36
C PHE A 152 5.32 19.82 4.43
N ARG A 153 3.99 19.82 4.23
CA ARG A 153 3.32 18.83 3.35
C ARG A 153 3.75 18.98 1.88
N SER A 154 4.00 20.20 1.42
CA SER A 154 4.46 20.44 0.05
C SER A 154 5.89 19.99 -0.16
N LYS A 155 6.79 20.21 0.81
CA LYS A 155 8.14 19.65 0.77
C LYS A 155 8.10 18.12 0.76
N GLN A 156 7.25 17.51 1.58
CA GLN A 156 7.13 16.05 1.66
C GLN A 156 6.73 15.43 0.31
N ASN A 157 5.83 16.06 -0.45
CA ASN A 157 5.50 15.64 -1.82
C ASN A 157 6.75 15.61 -2.72
N VAL A 158 7.59 16.65 -2.64
CA VAL A 158 8.85 16.73 -3.41
C VAL A 158 9.86 15.68 -2.94
N ASP A 159 9.99 15.47 -1.63
CA ASP A 159 10.89 14.48 -1.04
C ASP A 159 10.61 13.06 -1.58
N TYR A 160 9.33 12.69 -1.64
CA TYR A 160 8.91 11.40 -2.21
C TYR A 160 8.98 11.38 -3.74
N ALA A 161 8.69 12.49 -4.43
CA ALA A 161 8.86 12.56 -5.89
C ALA A 161 10.31 12.27 -6.29
N PHE A 162 11.29 12.83 -5.58
CA PHE A 162 12.72 12.58 -5.83
C PHE A 162 13.13 11.15 -5.47
N LEU A 163 12.66 10.63 -4.33
CA LEU A 163 12.92 9.24 -3.97
C LEU A 163 12.38 8.25 -5.01
N LEU A 164 11.15 8.46 -5.50
CA LEU A 164 10.52 7.65 -6.54
C LEU A 164 11.29 7.72 -7.86
N ALA A 165 11.71 8.92 -8.26
CA ALA A 165 12.49 9.12 -9.48
C ALA A 165 13.85 8.39 -9.42
N PHE A 166 14.55 8.47 -8.29
CA PHE A 166 15.79 7.73 -8.07
C PHE A 166 15.58 6.20 -8.12
N ALA A 167 14.51 5.71 -7.50
CA ALA A 167 14.24 4.28 -7.37
C ALA A 167 13.72 3.60 -8.64
N ALA A 168 13.23 4.37 -9.63
CA ALA A 168 12.47 3.88 -10.78
C ALA A 168 13.13 2.73 -11.57
N ASN A 169 14.46 2.67 -11.60
CA ASN A 169 15.18 1.65 -12.37
C ASN A 169 15.95 0.63 -11.50
N LEU A 170 15.80 0.66 -10.18
CA LEU A 170 16.57 -0.20 -9.27
C LEU A 170 15.92 -1.57 -9.06
N SER A 171 14.61 -1.70 -9.29
CA SER A 171 13.86 -2.93 -9.05
C SER A 171 12.67 -3.12 -9.97
N SER A 172 11.99 -4.27 -9.87
CA SER A 172 10.69 -4.54 -10.51
C SER A 172 9.52 -3.89 -9.76
N TYR A 173 9.59 -3.84 -8.43
CA TYR A 173 8.56 -3.24 -7.57
C TYR A 173 9.16 -2.26 -6.57
N TYR A 174 8.35 -1.29 -6.15
CA TYR A 174 8.70 -0.28 -5.15
C TYR A 174 7.67 -0.28 -4.03
N LEU A 175 8.13 -0.34 -2.80
CA LEU A 175 7.33 -0.23 -1.59
C LEU A 175 7.65 1.09 -0.89
N MET A 176 6.63 1.94 -0.75
CA MET A 176 6.70 3.20 0.02
C MET A 176 6.42 2.92 1.50
N ILE A 177 7.32 3.38 2.38
CA ILE A 177 7.13 3.38 3.84
C ILE A 177 7.65 4.69 4.46
N GLU A 178 7.49 4.81 5.78
CA GLU A 178 8.01 5.92 6.59
C GLU A 178 9.28 5.52 7.35
N ASP A 179 9.96 6.51 7.94
CA ASP A 179 11.16 6.28 8.76
C ASP A 179 10.87 5.89 10.21
N ASP A 180 9.60 5.68 10.57
CA ASP A 180 9.11 5.28 11.89
C ASP A 180 8.11 4.12 11.83
N VAL A 181 8.49 3.01 11.18
CA VAL A 181 7.65 1.81 11.05
C VAL A 181 8.34 0.54 11.55
N TRP A 182 7.55 -0.35 12.15
CA TRP A 182 7.86 -1.76 12.31
C TRP A 182 7.38 -2.53 11.09
N SER A 183 8.17 -3.51 10.66
CA SER A 183 7.82 -4.46 9.61
C SER A 183 7.47 -5.82 10.21
N ALA A 184 6.53 -6.51 9.58
CA ALA A 184 6.24 -7.90 9.88
C ALA A 184 7.39 -8.81 9.41
N LYS A 185 7.50 -9.98 10.03
CA LYS A 185 8.43 -11.04 9.63
C LYS A 185 8.15 -11.52 8.21
N SER A 186 9.21 -11.64 7.41
CA SER A 186 9.18 -12.10 6.01
C SER A 186 8.20 -11.33 5.13
N PHE A 187 8.12 -10.01 5.32
CA PHE A 187 7.17 -9.15 4.62
C PHE A 187 7.33 -9.19 3.09
N LEU A 188 8.55 -9.42 2.57
CA LEU A 188 8.76 -9.49 1.12
C LEU A 188 8.14 -10.76 0.53
N THR A 189 8.23 -11.87 1.24
CA THR A 189 7.58 -13.14 0.87
C THR A 189 6.06 -12.96 0.86
N SER A 190 5.52 -12.27 1.85
CA SER A 190 4.10 -11.88 1.92
C SER A 190 3.66 -11.03 0.73
N ILE A 191 4.48 -10.03 0.36
CA ILE A 191 4.25 -9.19 -0.83
C ILE A 191 4.28 -10.05 -2.11
N ARG A 192 5.19 -11.02 -2.23
CA ARG A 192 5.26 -11.93 -3.38
C ARG A 192 4.00 -12.77 -3.53
N LYS A 193 3.47 -13.33 -2.43
CA LYS A 193 2.20 -14.05 -2.44
C LYS A 193 1.04 -13.15 -2.89
N ALA A 194 0.97 -11.93 -2.34
CA ALA A 194 -0.03 -10.95 -2.73
C ALA A 194 0.04 -10.62 -4.23
N LEU A 195 1.24 -10.39 -4.77
CA LEU A 195 1.45 -10.16 -6.19
C LEU A 195 1.01 -11.34 -7.05
N ALA A 196 1.32 -12.59 -6.64
CA ALA A 196 0.88 -13.79 -7.34
C ALA A 196 -0.65 -13.91 -7.37
N SER A 197 -1.34 -13.54 -6.29
CA SER A 197 -2.82 -13.50 -6.26
C SER A 197 -3.44 -12.47 -7.21
N GLN A 198 -2.64 -11.49 -7.67
CA GLN A 198 -3.05 -10.42 -8.59
C GLN A 198 -2.51 -10.64 -10.01
N GLU A 199 -2.02 -11.84 -10.32
CA GLU A 199 -1.57 -12.18 -11.67
C GLU A 199 -2.71 -12.04 -12.68
N GLY A 200 -2.43 -11.42 -13.83
CA GLY A 200 -3.44 -11.10 -14.85
C GLY A 200 -4.38 -9.91 -14.52
N SER A 201 -4.30 -9.35 -13.30
CA SER A 201 -5.10 -8.19 -12.90
C SER A 201 -4.34 -6.89 -13.12
N ASN A 202 -5.06 -5.85 -13.57
CA ASN A 202 -4.50 -4.50 -13.66
C ASN A 202 -4.75 -3.74 -12.36
N TRP A 203 -3.69 -3.18 -11.77
CA TRP A 203 -3.75 -2.39 -10.55
C TRP A 203 -2.71 -1.29 -10.59
N ALA A 204 -3.06 -0.14 -10.00
CA ALA A 204 -2.21 1.03 -9.83
C ALA A 204 -1.46 1.01 -8.50
N THR A 205 -2.08 0.49 -7.42
CA THR A 205 -1.45 0.39 -6.10
C THR A 205 -2.03 -0.78 -5.30
N LEU A 206 -1.15 -1.53 -4.63
CA LEU A 206 -1.52 -2.50 -3.60
C LEU A 206 -1.14 -1.95 -2.22
N GLU A 207 -1.97 -2.20 -1.21
CA GLU A 207 -1.76 -1.67 0.14
C GLU A 207 -1.49 -2.78 1.17
N PHE A 208 -0.50 -2.58 2.03
CA PHE A 208 -0.10 -3.48 3.12
C PHE A 208 -0.15 -2.80 4.50
N SER A 209 -0.83 -1.66 4.58
CA SER A 209 -1.23 -0.98 5.82
C SER A 209 -2.44 -0.10 5.55
N LYS A 210 -3.23 0.19 6.59
CA LYS A 210 -4.30 1.20 6.55
C LYS A 210 -3.76 2.63 6.67
N LEU A 211 -2.52 2.79 7.12
CA LEU A 211 -1.99 4.08 7.57
C LEU A 211 -1.39 4.89 6.42
N GLY A 212 -2.10 5.93 5.98
CA GLY A 212 -1.54 7.00 5.13
C GLY A 212 -0.84 6.48 3.88
N TYR A 213 0.46 6.79 3.75
CA TYR A 213 1.35 6.34 2.66
C TYR A 213 2.26 5.15 3.05
N ILE A 214 2.07 4.56 4.23
CA ILE A 214 2.80 3.37 4.67
C ILE A 214 2.30 2.14 3.92
N GLY A 215 3.22 1.30 3.45
CA GLY A 215 2.89 0.00 2.86
C GLY A 215 2.25 0.10 1.48
N LYS A 216 2.52 1.17 0.71
CA LYS A 216 2.00 1.32 -0.66
C LYS A 216 2.97 0.71 -1.66
N LEU A 217 2.53 -0.30 -2.39
CA LEU A 217 3.32 -1.01 -3.39
C LEU A 217 2.94 -0.55 -4.81
N TYR A 218 3.96 -0.28 -5.61
CA TYR A 218 3.86 0.14 -7.00
C TYR A 218 4.74 -0.73 -7.90
N ARG A 219 4.39 -0.83 -9.18
CA ARG A 219 5.32 -1.34 -10.20
C ARG A 219 6.37 -0.26 -10.46
N SER A 220 7.63 -0.66 -10.57
CA SER A 220 8.71 0.32 -10.77
C SER A 220 8.58 1.08 -12.11
N SER A 221 7.92 0.47 -13.10
CA SER A 221 7.57 1.12 -14.38
C SER A 221 6.65 2.33 -14.22
N ASP A 222 5.87 2.41 -13.13
CA ASP A 222 4.92 3.49 -12.88
C ASP A 222 5.53 4.64 -12.07
N LEU A 223 6.69 4.46 -11.43
CA LEU A 223 7.29 5.48 -10.57
C LEU A 223 7.62 6.78 -11.30
N PRO A 224 8.12 6.79 -12.55
CA PRO A 224 8.33 8.05 -13.25
C PRO A 224 7.05 8.87 -13.41
N ARG A 225 5.91 8.21 -13.60
CA ARG A 225 4.59 8.87 -13.68
C ARG A 225 4.14 9.36 -12.31
N LEU A 226 4.27 8.53 -11.27
CA LEU A 226 3.91 8.90 -9.91
C LEU A 226 4.77 10.06 -9.37
N ALA A 227 6.08 10.02 -9.60
CA ALA A 227 7.02 11.09 -9.23
C ALA A 227 6.62 12.43 -9.85
N ARG A 228 6.32 12.43 -11.16
CA ARG A 228 5.82 13.62 -11.86
C ARG A 228 4.48 14.09 -11.31
N PHE A 229 3.59 13.18 -10.99
CA PHE A 229 2.29 13.51 -10.41
C PHE A 229 2.45 14.19 -9.04
N LEU A 230 3.24 13.63 -8.13
CA LEU A 230 3.51 14.24 -6.82
C LEU A 230 4.19 15.60 -6.97
N LEU A 231 5.15 15.73 -7.90
CA LEU A 231 5.81 17.00 -8.15
C LEU A 231 4.90 18.04 -8.78
N LEU A 232 3.99 17.64 -9.69
CA LEU A 232 3.05 18.57 -10.33
C LEU A 232 2.05 19.13 -9.31
N PHE A 233 1.59 18.30 -8.39
CA PHE A 233 0.56 18.66 -7.41
C PHE A 233 1.13 18.97 -6.00
N TYR A 234 2.44 19.21 -5.89
CA TYR A 234 3.12 19.34 -4.60
C TYR A 234 2.53 20.44 -3.69
N GLN A 235 2.00 21.52 -4.28
CA GLN A 235 1.37 22.62 -3.53
C GLN A 235 -0.09 22.33 -3.18
N GLU A 236 -0.76 21.46 -3.94
CA GLU A 236 -2.21 21.38 -3.91
C GLU A 236 -2.71 20.64 -2.67
N MET A 237 -2.14 19.46 -2.38
CA MET A 237 -2.65 18.56 -1.34
C MET A 237 -1.54 17.80 -0.61
N PRO A 238 -1.78 17.26 0.60
CA PRO A 238 -0.91 16.28 1.24
C PRO A 238 -0.63 15.03 0.39
N CYS A 239 0.50 14.36 0.63
CA CYS A 239 0.96 13.23 -0.18
C CYS A 239 -0.02 12.05 -0.15
N ASP A 240 -0.53 11.67 1.02
CA ASP A 240 -1.53 10.61 1.19
C ASP A 240 -2.77 10.83 0.33
N TRP A 241 -3.26 12.06 0.22
CA TRP A 241 -4.41 12.39 -0.61
C TRP A 241 -4.09 12.32 -2.10
N LEU A 242 -2.89 12.78 -2.49
CA LEU A 242 -2.42 12.65 -3.86
C LEU A 242 -2.31 11.18 -4.28
N LEU A 243 -1.84 10.27 -3.42
CA LEU A 243 -1.79 8.83 -3.74
C LEU A 243 -3.19 8.25 -4.02
N VAL A 244 -4.22 8.68 -3.28
CA VAL A 244 -5.61 8.30 -3.55
C VAL A 244 -6.04 8.79 -4.94
N HIS A 245 -5.78 10.05 -5.28
CA HIS A 245 -6.13 10.60 -6.59
C HIS A 245 -5.37 9.92 -7.73
N PHE A 246 -4.09 9.60 -7.54
CA PHE A 246 -3.30 8.87 -8.54
C PHE A 246 -3.92 7.51 -8.86
N ARG A 247 -4.31 6.75 -7.83
CA ARG A 247 -4.99 5.45 -7.98
C ARG A 247 -6.30 5.59 -8.75
N LEU A 248 -7.13 6.60 -8.40
CA LEU A 248 -8.42 6.85 -9.04
C LEU A 248 -8.27 7.24 -10.53
N LEU A 249 -7.28 8.08 -10.86
CA LEU A 249 -6.99 8.49 -12.24
C LEU A 249 -6.52 7.32 -13.10
N LEU A 250 -5.87 6.32 -12.51
CA LEU A 250 -5.51 5.06 -13.17
C LEU A 250 -6.62 4.01 -13.12
N THR A 251 -7.86 4.47 -12.99
CA THR A 251 -9.10 3.68 -13.04
C THR A 251 -9.25 2.59 -12.00
N GLN A 252 -8.39 2.55 -10.97
CA GLN A 252 -8.57 1.69 -9.81
C GLN A 252 -9.42 2.42 -8.76
N LYS A 253 -10.74 2.18 -8.79
CA LYS A 253 -11.68 2.75 -7.81
C LYS A 253 -11.48 2.15 -6.42
N ASP A 254 -11.42 0.83 -6.36
CA ASP A 254 -11.37 0.08 -5.12
C ASP A 254 -9.95 0.03 -4.53
N VAL A 255 -9.89 0.08 -3.20
CA VAL A 255 -8.67 -0.19 -2.45
C VAL A 255 -8.41 -1.69 -2.50
N ILE A 256 -7.22 -2.10 -2.93
CA ILE A 256 -6.76 -3.49 -2.86
C ILE A 256 -5.77 -3.59 -1.70
N ARG A 257 -6.28 -3.91 -0.50
CA ARG A 257 -5.49 -3.95 0.74
C ARG A 257 -5.37 -5.37 1.26
N PHE A 258 -4.14 -5.84 1.44
CA PHE A 258 -3.88 -7.17 1.97
C PHE A 258 -3.90 -7.17 3.50
N LYS A 259 -4.47 -8.23 4.07
CA LYS A 259 -4.61 -8.43 5.51
C LYS A 259 -3.93 -9.73 5.96
N PRO A 260 -3.30 -9.77 7.14
CA PRO A 260 -2.96 -8.64 8.02
C PRO A 260 -2.03 -7.60 7.38
N SER A 261 -2.04 -6.39 7.95
CA SER A 261 -1.08 -5.33 7.61
C SER A 261 0.34 -5.79 7.92
N LEU A 262 1.28 -5.48 7.03
CA LEU A 262 2.70 -5.83 7.15
C LEU A 262 3.53 -4.76 7.83
N PHE A 263 2.97 -3.56 8.02
CA PHE A 263 3.67 -2.42 8.58
C PHE A 263 2.84 -1.72 9.63
N GLN A 264 3.50 -1.33 10.72
CA GLN A 264 2.90 -0.61 11.85
C GLN A 264 3.72 0.63 12.16
N HIS A 265 3.05 1.78 12.25
CA HIS A 265 3.68 3.01 12.70
C HIS A 265 4.12 2.90 14.17
N MET A 266 5.37 3.25 14.46
CA MET A 266 5.97 3.20 15.79
C MET A 266 6.36 4.58 16.33
N GLY A 267 6.23 5.63 15.52
CA GLY A 267 6.57 6.99 15.89
C GLY A 267 5.63 7.52 16.96
N LEU A 268 6.13 7.82 18.17
CA LEU A 268 5.32 8.48 19.20
C LEU A 268 5.16 9.98 18.93
N TYR A 269 6.08 10.58 18.18
CA TYR A 269 6.14 12.02 17.94
C TYR A 269 6.18 12.33 16.44
N SER A 270 5.27 13.20 15.99
CA SER A 270 5.20 13.67 14.60
C SER A 270 6.50 14.36 14.15
N SER A 271 6.90 14.14 12.90
CA SER A 271 8.04 14.81 12.26
C SER A 271 7.85 16.31 12.07
N PHE A 272 6.61 16.80 12.01
CA PHE A 272 6.32 18.23 11.81
C PHE A 272 6.53 19.05 13.09
N GLN A 273 5.73 18.83 14.13
CA GLN A 273 5.75 19.63 15.37
C GLN A 273 6.12 18.80 16.62
N GLY A 274 6.47 17.53 16.48
CA GLY A 274 6.80 16.68 17.64
C GLY A 274 5.60 16.42 18.57
N THR A 275 4.38 16.61 18.07
CA THR A 275 3.14 16.30 18.78
C THR A 275 2.98 14.79 18.95
N ILE A 276 2.33 14.36 20.03
CA ILE A 276 2.09 12.94 20.30
C ILE A 276 1.18 12.39 19.19
N ASN A 277 1.65 11.36 18.51
CA ASN A 277 0.90 10.64 17.50
C ASN A 277 0.86 9.15 17.87
N ARG A 278 -0.32 8.58 18.03
CA ARG A 278 -0.51 7.16 18.37
C ARG A 278 -1.36 6.52 17.26
N LEU A 279 -0.78 6.41 16.08
CA LEU A 279 -1.40 5.67 14.99
C LEU A 279 -1.13 4.19 15.20
N GLU A 280 -2.19 3.42 15.40
CA GLU A 280 -2.16 1.96 15.47
C GLU A 280 -2.97 1.39 14.30
N ASP A 281 -2.43 0.36 13.65
CA ASP A 281 -3.12 -0.45 12.66
C ASP A 281 -3.58 -1.73 13.36
N ASP A 282 -4.88 -1.81 13.64
CA ASP A 282 -5.52 -2.93 14.33
C ASP A 282 -5.44 -4.26 13.56
N GLU A 283 -5.05 -4.21 12.29
CA GLU A 283 -4.83 -5.38 11.44
C GLU A 283 -3.34 -5.77 11.33
N PHE A 284 -2.41 -5.07 12.00
CA PHE A 284 -1.00 -5.44 11.97
C PHE A 284 -0.71 -6.76 12.70
N GLN A 285 0.08 -7.63 12.06
CA GLN A 285 0.61 -8.85 12.69
C GLN A 285 2.12 -8.93 12.52
N ALA A 286 2.85 -8.89 13.65
CA ALA A 286 4.31 -8.95 13.67
C ALA A 286 4.88 -10.25 13.06
N ASP A 287 4.16 -11.36 13.20
CA ASP A 287 4.49 -12.66 12.60
C ASP A 287 3.60 -12.96 11.38
N ALA A 288 3.74 -12.18 10.30
CA ALA A 288 2.95 -12.32 9.07
C ALA A 288 3.30 -13.54 8.19
N LEU A 289 4.17 -14.45 8.65
CA LEU A 289 4.43 -15.73 7.98
C LEU A 289 3.16 -16.60 7.87
N ASP A 290 2.14 -16.31 8.69
CA ASP A 290 0.85 -17.00 8.70
C ASP A 290 -0.23 -16.28 7.87
N LEU A 291 0.13 -15.62 6.78
CA LEU A 291 -0.86 -15.06 5.85
C LEU A 291 -1.60 -16.17 5.10
N PRO A 292 -2.94 -16.07 5.00
CA PRO A 292 -3.69 -16.96 4.13
C PRO A 292 -3.34 -16.71 2.67
N ASP A 293 -3.35 -17.76 1.88
CA ASP A 293 -3.08 -17.69 0.43
C ASP A 293 -4.31 -17.16 -0.34
N ASN A 294 -5.52 -17.40 0.18
CA ASN A 294 -6.81 -17.00 -0.39
C ASN A 294 -6.85 -17.08 -1.94
N PRO A 295 -6.85 -18.30 -2.52
CA PRO A 295 -6.88 -18.50 -3.97
C PRO A 295 -8.01 -17.72 -4.66
N PRO A 296 -7.82 -17.28 -5.92
CA PRO A 296 -8.87 -16.58 -6.68
C PRO A 296 -10.19 -17.34 -6.67
N ALA A 297 -11.27 -16.65 -6.28
CA ALA A 297 -12.56 -17.27 -6.04
C ALA A 297 -13.74 -16.33 -6.35
N ALA A 298 -14.89 -16.91 -6.68
CA ALA A 298 -16.17 -16.23 -6.72
C ALA A 298 -16.93 -16.48 -5.41
N LEU A 299 -17.57 -15.44 -4.87
CA LEU A 299 -18.25 -15.50 -3.57
C LEU A 299 -19.75 -15.32 -3.71
N PHE A 300 -20.51 -16.23 -3.08
CA PHE A 300 -21.97 -16.26 -3.14
C PHE A 300 -22.56 -16.43 -1.75
N THR A 301 -23.80 -15.97 -1.57
CA THR A 301 -24.57 -16.21 -0.36
C THR A 301 -26.06 -16.35 -0.69
N SER A 302 -26.78 -17.11 0.14
CA SER A 302 -28.25 -17.11 0.14
C SER A 302 -28.86 -16.14 1.16
N MET A 303 -28.03 -15.44 1.94
CA MET A 303 -28.48 -14.50 2.97
C MET A 303 -28.78 -13.12 2.40
N SER A 304 -29.65 -12.35 3.07
CA SER A 304 -29.98 -10.98 2.67
C SER A 304 -28.84 -10.03 3.03
N VAL A 305 -28.11 -9.57 2.01
CA VAL A 305 -26.95 -8.67 2.17
C VAL A 305 -27.41 -7.29 2.66
N PHE A 306 -26.76 -6.76 3.68
CA PHE A 306 -26.98 -5.38 4.11
C PHE A 306 -26.19 -4.41 3.23
N GLU A 307 -26.89 -3.48 2.58
CA GLU A 307 -26.32 -2.40 1.77
C GLU A 307 -25.19 -2.87 0.82
N ASN A 308 -23.98 -2.33 0.98
CA ASN A 308 -22.81 -2.64 0.18
C ASN A 308 -21.84 -3.64 0.86
N TYR A 309 -22.27 -4.36 1.90
CA TYR A 309 -21.46 -5.34 2.64
C TYR A 309 -21.46 -6.72 1.97
N ALA A 310 -21.16 -6.73 0.68
CA ALA A 310 -21.24 -7.90 -0.20
C ALA A 310 -20.24 -9.03 0.16
N PRO A 311 -20.49 -10.29 -0.26
CA PRO A 311 -19.70 -11.45 0.14
C PRO A 311 -18.19 -11.33 -0.09
N HIS A 312 -17.78 -10.71 -1.19
CA HIS A 312 -16.37 -10.55 -1.54
C HIS A 312 -15.57 -9.77 -0.48
N LYS A 313 -16.22 -8.94 0.34
CA LYS A 313 -15.56 -8.17 1.41
C LYS A 313 -15.04 -9.02 2.58
N ALA A 314 -15.48 -10.26 2.71
CA ALA A 314 -15.01 -11.17 3.74
C ALA A 314 -13.85 -12.08 3.30
N TYR A 315 -13.34 -11.92 2.08
CA TYR A 315 -12.33 -12.83 1.51
C TYR A 315 -11.24 -12.08 0.75
N GLY A 316 -9.99 -12.51 0.95
CA GLY A 316 -8.84 -11.91 0.26
C GLY A 316 -8.51 -10.49 0.74
N SER A 317 -8.24 -9.60 -0.22
CA SER A 317 -7.75 -8.23 -0.02
C SER A 317 -8.85 -7.15 -0.08
N ALA A 318 -10.12 -7.57 -0.04
CA ALA A 318 -11.23 -6.63 -0.09
C ALA A 318 -11.36 -5.86 1.23
N GLU A 319 -11.62 -4.56 1.15
CA GLU A 319 -11.83 -3.72 2.33
C GLU A 319 -13.24 -3.92 2.92
N GLY A 320 -13.28 -4.09 4.24
CA GLY A 320 -14.51 -4.27 5.01
C GLY A 320 -14.71 -5.70 5.50
N TYR A 321 -15.98 -6.09 5.57
CA TYR A 321 -16.48 -7.40 5.98
C TYR A 321 -17.82 -7.68 5.26
N PHE A 322 -18.26 -8.93 5.27
CA PHE A 322 -19.62 -9.28 4.83
C PHE A 322 -20.60 -9.07 5.97
N TRP A 323 -21.78 -8.51 5.69
CA TRP A 323 -22.83 -8.30 6.68
C TRP A 323 -24.20 -8.65 6.09
N ALA A 324 -24.92 -9.53 6.77
CA ALA A 324 -26.24 -9.98 6.34
C ALA A 324 -27.26 -10.01 7.46
N LYS A 325 -28.53 -9.84 7.08
CA LYS A 325 -29.67 -9.83 8.00
C LYS A 325 -30.21 -11.24 8.22
N ASP A 326 -30.63 -11.47 9.46
CA ASP A 326 -31.48 -12.58 9.92
C ASP A 326 -31.15 -13.94 9.27
N PRO A 327 -29.99 -14.54 9.59
CA PRO A 327 -29.56 -15.81 9.02
C PRO A 327 -30.54 -16.93 9.38
N ALA A 328 -31.17 -17.51 8.36
CA ALA A 328 -32.05 -18.67 8.54
C ALA A 328 -31.25 -19.97 8.65
N ALA A 329 -31.85 -21.00 9.26
CA ALA A 329 -31.28 -22.34 9.23
C ALA A 329 -31.19 -22.83 7.77
N GLY A 330 -30.01 -23.32 7.37
CA GLY A 330 -29.71 -23.72 6.00
C GLY A 330 -29.16 -22.60 5.11
N SER A 331 -29.11 -21.35 5.57
CA SER A 331 -28.45 -20.26 4.83
C SER A 331 -26.95 -20.53 4.65
N VAL A 332 -26.38 -20.09 3.53
CA VAL A 332 -25.00 -20.39 3.15
C VAL A 332 -24.21 -19.16 2.72
N PHE A 333 -22.90 -19.21 2.96
CA PHE A 333 -21.88 -18.37 2.35
C PHE A 333 -20.85 -19.29 1.70
N SER A 334 -20.60 -19.13 0.40
CA SER A 334 -19.80 -20.04 -0.40
C SER A 334 -18.67 -19.30 -1.11
N VAL A 335 -17.46 -19.86 -1.03
CA VAL A 335 -16.27 -19.46 -1.78
C VAL A 335 -16.03 -20.54 -2.83
N ILE A 336 -16.12 -20.18 -4.11
CA ILE A 336 -15.97 -21.11 -5.25
C ILE A 336 -14.64 -20.79 -5.93
N PHE A 337 -13.65 -21.67 -5.83
CA PHE A 337 -12.35 -21.42 -6.42
C PHE A 337 -12.42 -21.41 -7.95
N GLN A 338 -11.66 -20.51 -8.56
CA GLN A 338 -11.48 -20.50 -10.01
C GLN A 338 -10.74 -21.77 -10.47
N GLN A 339 -9.70 -22.15 -9.71
CA GLN A 339 -8.92 -23.38 -9.88
C GLN A 339 -9.00 -24.23 -8.60
N PRO A 340 -9.22 -25.55 -8.69
CA PRO A 340 -9.24 -26.41 -7.52
C PRO A 340 -7.93 -26.35 -6.74
N ALA A 341 -8.01 -26.30 -5.41
CA ALA A 341 -6.85 -26.09 -4.55
C ALA A 341 -6.72 -27.18 -3.47
N ARG A 342 -5.48 -27.57 -3.14
CA ARG A 342 -5.21 -28.45 -1.99
C ARG A 342 -5.21 -27.62 -0.71
N VAL A 343 -6.39 -27.46 -0.13
CA VAL A 343 -6.59 -26.68 1.11
C VAL A 343 -5.98 -27.42 2.30
N THR A 344 -5.09 -26.76 3.05
CA THR A 344 -4.42 -27.31 4.23
C THR A 344 -5.02 -26.76 5.52
N ARG A 345 -5.50 -25.51 5.49
CA ARG A 345 -6.13 -24.84 6.62
C ARG A 345 -7.21 -23.88 6.16
N VAL A 346 -8.25 -23.78 6.97
CA VAL A 346 -9.26 -22.72 6.85
C VAL A 346 -9.53 -22.13 8.22
N ARG A 347 -9.61 -20.80 8.28
CA ARG A 347 -10.03 -20.04 9.45
C ARG A 347 -11.15 -19.10 9.04
N VAL A 348 -12.24 -19.08 9.80
CA VAL A 348 -13.35 -18.15 9.62
C VAL A 348 -13.59 -17.41 10.93
N ARG A 349 -13.68 -16.08 10.85
CA ARG A 349 -13.99 -15.19 11.98
C ARG A 349 -15.29 -14.45 11.70
N THR A 350 -16.20 -14.45 12.67
CA THR A 350 -17.49 -13.75 12.59
C THR A 350 -17.66 -12.79 13.76
N GLY A 351 -18.57 -11.81 13.59
CA GLY A 351 -18.75 -10.69 14.51
C GLY A 351 -17.66 -9.62 14.39
N SER A 352 -17.80 -8.55 15.15
CA SER A 352 -16.79 -7.49 15.27
C SER A 352 -16.60 -7.03 16.72
N SER A 353 -15.53 -6.28 16.99
CA SER A 353 -15.27 -5.69 18.31
C SER A 353 -16.38 -4.74 18.76
N GLU A 354 -16.95 -3.98 17.81
CA GLU A 354 -18.04 -3.02 18.02
C GLU A 354 -19.42 -3.70 18.06
N ARG A 355 -19.60 -4.82 17.34
CA ARG A 355 -20.87 -5.55 17.23
C ARG A 355 -20.66 -7.03 17.54
N ARG A 356 -20.45 -7.33 18.83
CA ARG A 356 -20.22 -8.70 19.30
C ARG A 356 -21.45 -9.62 19.13
N GLY A 357 -22.65 -9.04 19.08
CA GLY A 357 -23.90 -9.77 18.85
C GLY A 357 -23.97 -10.40 17.45
N ASP A 358 -23.30 -9.80 16.46
CA ASP A 358 -23.43 -10.19 15.05
C ASP A 358 -22.51 -11.38 14.67
N SER A 359 -22.25 -12.28 15.62
CA SER A 359 -21.42 -13.46 15.44
C SER A 359 -22.26 -14.68 15.09
N LEU A 360 -21.68 -15.65 14.39
CA LEU A 360 -22.37 -16.88 14.06
C LEU A 360 -22.46 -17.79 15.29
N HIS A 361 -23.68 -18.03 15.77
CA HIS A 361 -23.90 -18.85 16.96
C HIS A 361 -23.92 -20.35 16.70
N ALA A 362 -24.37 -20.76 15.50
CA ALA A 362 -24.51 -22.17 15.15
C ALA A 362 -24.31 -22.37 13.65
N GLY A 363 -23.12 -22.82 13.28
CA GLY A 363 -22.80 -23.13 11.90
C GLY A 363 -21.75 -24.21 11.77
N VAL A 364 -21.59 -24.69 10.54
CA VAL A 364 -20.54 -25.63 10.16
C VAL A 364 -19.72 -25.08 9.01
N LEU A 365 -18.46 -25.51 8.96
CA LEU A 365 -17.55 -25.29 7.85
C LEU A 365 -17.46 -26.57 7.03
N GLU A 366 -17.65 -26.45 5.72
CA GLU A 366 -17.73 -27.55 4.78
C GLU A 366 -16.78 -27.35 3.59
N LEU A 367 -16.18 -28.43 3.11
CA LEU A 367 -15.36 -28.46 1.89
C LEU A 367 -16.11 -29.21 0.79
N GLY A 368 -16.17 -28.62 -0.40
CA GLY A 368 -17.01 -29.06 -1.50
C GLY A 368 -16.25 -29.48 -2.76
N ARG A 369 -16.87 -30.37 -3.54
CA ARG A 369 -16.40 -30.88 -4.83
C ARG A 369 -17.54 -31.09 -5.83
N GLY A 370 -17.16 -31.20 -7.09
CA GLY A 370 -18.06 -31.38 -8.21
C GLY A 370 -18.79 -30.08 -8.46
N ARG A 371 -18.06 -29.05 -8.89
CA ARG A 371 -18.58 -27.73 -9.24
C ARG A 371 -19.77 -27.88 -10.18
N GLN A 372 -20.91 -27.32 -9.78
CA GLN A 372 -22.15 -27.39 -10.54
C GLN A 372 -22.05 -26.56 -11.83
N ALA A 373 -22.88 -26.89 -12.82
CA ALA A 373 -22.91 -26.21 -14.11
C ALA A 373 -23.20 -24.69 -14.01
N ASN A 374 -23.92 -24.26 -12.97
CA ASN A 374 -24.20 -22.84 -12.72
C ASN A 374 -22.97 -22.07 -12.18
N GLY A 375 -21.89 -22.76 -11.79
CA GLY A 375 -20.68 -22.19 -11.21
C GLY A 375 -20.85 -21.56 -9.83
N ARG A 376 -21.98 -21.78 -9.14
CA ARG A 376 -22.32 -21.12 -7.86
C ARG A 376 -22.26 -22.03 -6.64
N ASP A 377 -22.17 -23.35 -6.85
CA ASP A 377 -22.15 -24.33 -5.77
C ASP A 377 -21.39 -25.60 -6.18
N CYS A 378 -21.14 -26.48 -5.21
CA CYS A 378 -20.60 -27.82 -5.40
C CYS A 378 -21.70 -28.87 -5.13
N SER A 379 -21.58 -30.06 -5.73
CA SER A 379 -22.56 -31.14 -5.56
C SER A 379 -22.37 -31.93 -4.27
N THR A 380 -21.13 -32.09 -3.81
CA THR A 380 -20.79 -32.91 -2.65
C THR A 380 -20.04 -32.08 -1.63
N TYR A 381 -20.41 -32.19 -0.35
CA TYR A 381 -19.79 -31.46 0.75
C TYR A 381 -19.42 -32.38 1.91
N THR A 382 -18.26 -32.12 2.51
CA THR A 382 -17.79 -32.78 3.74
C THR A 382 -17.69 -31.73 4.84
N THR A 383 -18.35 -31.95 5.98
CA THR A 383 -18.21 -31.09 7.15
C THR A 383 -16.85 -31.31 7.80
N VAL A 384 -16.09 -30.23 8.01
CA VAL A 384 -14.74 -30.27 8.59
C VAL A 384 -14.63 -29.55 9.93
N GLY A 385 -15.62 -28.74 10.30
CA GLY A 385 -15.62 -28.03 11.57
C GLY A 385 -16.97 -27.44 11.94
N THR A 386 -17.08 -27.08 13.21
CA THR A 386 -18.23 -26.39 13.81
C THR A 386 -17.76 -25.05 14.36
N PHE A 387 -18.63 -24.05 14.32
CA PHE A 387 -18.32 -22.73 14.87
C PHE A 387 -18.45 -22.73 16.39
N GLU A 388 -17.45 -22.18 17.07
CA GLU A 388 -17.42 -21.98 18.51
C GLU A 388 -17.14 -20.50 18.79
N LYS A 389 -18.04 -19.84 19.53
CA LYS A 389 -17.92 -18.41 19.86
C LYS A 389 -17.61 -17.54 18.63
N GLY A 390 -18.29 -17.82 17.52
CA GLY A 390 -18.14 -17.08 16.27
C GLY A 390 -16.86 -17.36 15.46
N THR A 391 -16.05 -18.34 15.83
CA THR A 391 -14.84 -18.71 15.09
C THR A 391 -14.85 -20.19 14.73
N CYS A 392 -14.32 -20.53 13.55
CA CYS A 392 -14.02 -21.91 13.17
C CYS A 392 -12.63 -21.95 12.54
N GLU A 393 -11.74 -22.77 13.08
CA GLU A 393 -10.39 -22.96 12.54
C GLU A 393 -10.04 -24.45 12.48
N ARG A 394 -9.55 -24.89 11.32
CA ARG A 394 -9.20 -26.28 11.06
C ARG A 394 -7.92 -26.39 10.25
N TRP A 395 -7.08 -27.35 10.64
CA TRP A 395 -5.79 -27.69 10.05
C TRP A 395 -5.80 -29.11 9.49
N GLY A 396 -4.80 -29.45 8.68
CA GLY A 396 -4.65 -30.81 8.14
C GLY A 396 -5.76 -31.19 7.15
N LEU A 397 -6.39 -30.19 6.53
CA LEU A 397 -7.55 -30.37 5.66
C LEU A 397 -7.21 -31.10 4.36
N GLU A 398 -5.92 -31.16 4.00
CA GLU A 398 -5.42 -31.92 2.85
C GLU A 398 -5.62 -33.43 3.01
N LYS A 399 -5.79 -33.90 4.25
CA LYS A 399 -6.10 -35.31 4.58
C LYS A 399 -7.60 -35.55 4.75
N ALA A 400 -8.37 -34.49 5.01
CA ALA A 400 -9.81 -34.58 5.26
C ALA A 400 -10.61 -34.85 3.99
N THR A 401 -10.03 -34.58 2.82
CA THR A 401 -10.70 -34.81 1.53
C THR A 401 -9.78 -35.55 0.55
N PRO A 402 -10.27 -36.52 -0.23
CA PRO A 402 -9.44 -37.39 -1.09
C PRO A 402 -8.94 -36.71 -2.40
N GLY A 403 -8.43 -35.47 -2.38
CA GLY A 403 -8.20 -34.65 -3.60
C GLY A 403 -8.40 -33.13 -3.44
N PRO A 404 -8.28 -32.34 -4.53
CA PRO A 404 -8.45 -30.88 -4.48
C PRO A 404 -9.86 -30.45 -4.09
N VAL A 405 -9.96 -29.34 -3.38
CA VAL A 405 -11.21 -28.69 -2.99
C VAL A 405 -11.60 -27.68 -4.07
N GLU A 406 -12.89 -27.60 -4.40
CA GLU A 406 -13.43 -26.64 -5.36
C GLU A 406 -14.29 -25.56 -4.69
N CYS A 407 -14.94 -25.89 -3.57
CA CYS A 407 -15.77 -24.96 -2.83
C CYS A 407 -15.45 -25.00 -1.33
N VAL A 408 -15.50 -23.85 -0.64
CA VAL A 408 -15.56 -23.75 0.82
C VAL A 408 -16.87 -23.11 1.20
N ARG A 409 -17.63 -23.73 2.11
CA ARG A 409 -18.97 -23.28 2.48
C ARG A 409 -19.13 -23.15 3.98
N ILE A 410 -19.68 -22.03 4.40
CA ILE A 410 -20.20 -21.80 5.76
C ILE A 410 -21.71 -22.01 5.68
N ARG A 411 -22.24 -22.93 6.48
CA ARG A 411 -23.68 -23.21 6.54
C ARG A 411 -24.22 -22.95 7.93
N VAL A 412 -25.25 -22.13 8.00
CA VAL A 412 -25.99 -21.84 9.24
C VAL A 412 -26.81 -23.08 9.58
N THR A 413 -26.65 -23.60 10.80
CA THR A 413 -27.31 -24.83 11.25
C THR A 413 -28.55 -24.55 12.11
N ARG A 414 -28.61 -23.38 12.74
CA ARG A 414 -29.76 -22.91 13.50
C ARG A 414 -29.96 -21.42 13.22
N ALA A 415 -31.21 -21.02 13.03
CA ALA A 415 -31.55 -19.62 12.79
C ALA A 415 -31.16 -18.73 13.99
N GLN A 416 -30.83 -17.47 13.72
CA GLN A 416 -30.59 -16.44 14.72
C GLN A 416 -31.28 -15.13 14.30
N SER A 417 -31.75 -14.36 15.27
CA SER A 417 -32.39 -13.05 15.06
C SER A 417 -31.38 -11.92 14.86
N GLU A 418 -30.18 -12.12 15.38
CA GLU A 418 -29.04 -11.24 15.25
C GLU A 418 -28.50 -11.33 13.83
N TRP A 419 -28.07 -10.20 13.29
CA TRP A 419 -27.41 -10.16 11.99
C TRP A 419 -26.09 -10.92 12.04
N LEU A 420 -25.51 -11.20 10.88
CA LEU A 420 -24.25 -11.94 10.78
C LEU A 420 -23.19 -11.12 10.06
N ILE A 421 -22.10 -10.83 10.78
CA ILE A 421 -20.86 -10.34 10.22
C ILE A 421 -19.93 -11.53 9.98
N ILE A 422 -19.44 -11.70 8.76
CA ILE A 422 -18.27 -12.55 8.49
C ILE A 422 -17.10 -11.59 8.26
N GLN A 423 -16.21 -11.54 9.24
CA GLN A 423 -15.08 -10.63 9.26
C GLN A 423 -13.98 -11.07 8.30
N SER A 424 -13.66 -12.37 8.30
CA SER A 424 -12.69 -12.95 7.38
C SER A 424 -12.96 -14.43 7.13
N VAL A 425 -12.65 -14.86 5.90
CA VAL A 425 -12.49 -16.25 5.48
C VAL A 425 -11.07 -16.37 4.95
N ASP A 426 -10.24 -17.06 5.71
CA ASP A 426 -8.80 -17.19 5.50
C ASP A 426 -8.48 -18.64 5.12
N ILE A 427 -7.82 -18.86 3.99
CA ILE A 427 -7.55 -20.17 3.39
C ILE A 427 -6.08 -20.30 3.06
N TRP A 428 -5.47 -21.39 3.50
CA TRP A 428 -4.11 -21.78 3.16
C TRP A 428 -4.13 -23.03 2.30
N THR A 429 -3.18 -23.09 1.38
CA THR A 429 -3.05 -24.16 0.40
C THR A 429 -1.65 -24.76 0.44
N ALA A 430 -1.54 -26.03 0.07
CA ALA A 430 -0.24 -26.61 -0.22
C ALA A 430 0.27 -25.97 -1.52
N ALA A 431 1.49 -25.43 -1.52
CA ALA A 431 2.14 -24.99 -2.74
C ALA A 431 2.13 -26.15 -3.75
N GLY A 432 1.76 -25.86 -5.01
CA GLY A 432 1.90 -26.82 -6.09
C GLY A 432 3.38 -27.21 -6.18
N THR A 433 3.66 -28.50 -5.99
CA THR A 433 4.95 -29.10 -6.36
C THR A 433 5.18 -28.98 -7.85
#